data_AF-A0A9W8A1S3-F1
#
_entry.id   AF-A0A9W8A1S3-F1
#
_cell.length_a   1.000
_cell.length_b   1.000
_cell.length_c   1.000
_cell.angle_alpha   90.00
_cell.angle_beta   90.00
_cell.angle_gamma   90.00
#
_symmetry.space_group_name_H-M   'P 1'
#
loop_
_entity.id
_entity.type
_entity.pdbx_description
1 polymer ?
#
loop_
_entity_poly.entity_id
_entity_poly.type
_entity_poly.pdbx_seq_one_letter_code
_entity_poly.pdbx_strand_id
1 'polypeptide(L)'
;MHHSPAIGHCATSFGATMPAVPAAAVVGHDQSHTASLPAWVIPRTPVAELLVMDYDETLTIPDTITALANLTYTQHEKRHPEDSSRQAVWRDLSMAYYRDWETFTERWNAELPARYERNNHRAASGHSNVEDTEATLSQSVASHATAGHQQPSAHPLLTTTDLVDHLIQLDAVERASIERINRAGYFAGIDRATIFDYGATHVRMQPGALSAIRDWLQRYNYAEHPWSFTRALEVVPPGTEEAESEAAATLFTQSAAADESPAKAAAEVARARVRFTDAHYYQPLAGRDWAILSVNWSRDIILGALLPMLNLTTPVSSPSSPSPTVTSDAETTLSPRIVAPEDIPVVSADTGPCTAATTDSLTLQMQSDRYRYLLNKVVCNDLVYAPSTDAAAADSSNLDASNGRATGELPVTIRTGIDKLREFRRMVAIYQRDLDAYETPHLATLATALPHPDITQQFLTLHRRRHLLSIYVGDSVNDLLCLLEADVGIIVGHSRSVTQWCRDMGVPIIDLPPVGSSDRVPFPSPLRSAARQASSAPVREGWVVPPSRLGPLYRMTHWDQFSQWTAQRDAEGEVPM
;
A
#
# COMPACT_ATOMS: atom_id res chain seq x y z
N MET A 1 -73.79 36.89 -29.25
CA MET A 1 -72.92 37.53 -28.25
C MET A 1 -71.56 37.72 -28.91
N HIS A 2 -71.38 38.83 -29.63
CA HIS A 2 -70.45 39.95 -29.29
C HIS A 2 -68.98 39.47 -29.20
N HIS A 3 -68.01 39.89 -30.02
CA HIS A 3 -67.82 41.10 -30.85
C HIS A 3 -67.05 40.84 -32.16
N SER A 4 -67.21 41.80 -33.08
CA SER A 4 -66.78 41.88 -34.49
C SER A 4 -65.38 42.51 -34.72
N PRO A 5 -64.90 42.58 -36.00
CA PRO A 5 -63.49 42.76 -36.44
C PRO A 5 -63.19 44.11 -37.16
N ALA A 6 -61.95 44.29 -37.68
CA ALA A 6 -61.54 45.16 -38.82
C ALA A 6 -60.08 44.78 -39.20
N ILE A 7 -59.62 44.47 -40.44
CA ILE A 7 -59.67 45.07 -41.80
C ILE A 7 -59.04 46.47 -41.92
N GLY A 8 -57.97 46.57 -42.74
CA GLY A 8 -57.42 47.83 -43.26
C GLY A 8 -56.26 47.61 -44.24
N HIS A 9 -56.45 48.02 -45.50
CA HIS A 9 -55.63 47.78 -46.71
C HIS A 9 -54.51 48.81 -46.99
N CYS A 10 -53.60 48.42 -47.90
CA CYS A 10 -52.93 49.18 -48.99
C CYS A 10 -52.19 50.50 -48.69
N ALA A 11 -50.91 50.61 -49.14
CA ALA A 11 -50.58 51.11 -50.48
C ALA A 11 -49.05 51.24 -50.72
N THR A 12 -48.69 50.94 -51.97
CA THR A 12 -47.40 51.07 -52.68
C THR A 12 -47.01 52.51 -53.02
N SER A 13 -45.70 52.83 -53.15
CA SER A 13 -45.05 53.20 -54.45
C SER A 13 -43.70 53.95 -54.34
N PHE A 14 -42.69 53.43 -55.05
CA PHE A 14 -41.72 54.04 -56.01
C PHE A 14 -40.81 55.26 -55.70
N GLY A 15 -39.53 55.10 -56.12
CA GLY A 15 -38.61 56.15 -56.62
C GLY A 15 -37.15 55.99 -56.15
N ALA A 16 -36.27 55.25 -56.85
CA ALA A 16 -35.16 55.75 -57.72
C ALA A 16 -34.43 57.02 -57.17
N THR A 17 -33.09 57.14 -57.03
CA THR A 17 -32.01 56.90 -58.00
C THR A 17 -30.62 57.08 -57.31
N MET A 18 -29.59 56.39 -57.82
CA MET A 18 -28.12 56.43 -57.54
C MET A 18 -27.47 57.83 -57.79
N PRO A 19 -26.22 58.19 -57.33
CA PRO A 19 -24.98 57.41 -57.57
C PRO A 19 -23.82 57.48 -56.54
N ALA A 20 -22.81 56.67 -56.87
CA ALA A 20 -21.62 56.25 -56.15
C ALA A 20 -20.62 57.33 -55.67
N VAL A 21 -19.84 56.97 -54.64
CA VAL A 21 -18.42 57.34 -54.44
C VAL A 21 -17.68 56.16 -53.81
N PRO A 22 -16.48 55.76 -54.30
CA PRO A 22 -15.70 54.68 -53.72
C PRO A 22 -14.73 55.22 -52.66
N ALA A 23 -14.66 54.59 -51.50
CA ALA A 23 -13.63 54.91 -50.51
C ALA A 23 -13.17 53.67 -49.75
N ALA A 24 -11.87 53.42 -49.89
CA ALA A 24 -10.97 52.72 -48.98
C ALA A 24 -11.28 51.25 -48.63
N ALA A 25 -10.48 50.36 -49.22
CA ALA A 25 -10.20 49.04 -48.69
C ALA A 25 -9.67 49.16 -47.25
N VAL A 26 -10.54 48.89 -46.29
CA VAL A 26 -10.15 48.49 -44.94
C VAL A 26 -9.74 47.03 -45.04
N VAL A 27 -8.46 46.76 -44.79
CA VAL A 27 -7.99 45.40 -44.51
C VAL A 27 -8.73 44.96 -43.25
N GLY A 28 -9.80 44.19 -43.43
CA GLY A 28 -10.48 43.51 -42.34
C GLY A 28 -9.50 42.51 -41.74
N HIS A 29 -8.99 42.82 -40.55
CA HIS A 29 -8.47 41.80 -39.67
C HIS A 29 -9.66 40.91 -39.28
N ASP A 30 -9.80 39.79 -39.99
CA ASP A 30 -10.70 38.72 -39.64
C ASP A 30 -10.22 38.08 -38.32
N GLN A 31 -10.63 38.69 -37.20
CA GLN A 31 -10.44 38.18 -35.84
C GLN A 31 -11.61 37.27 -35.42
N SER A 32 -12.09 36.38 -36.28
CA SER A 32 -13.28 35.58 -35.94
C SER A 32 -13.16 34.06 -36.14
N HIS A 33 -11.93 33.54 -36.16
CA HIS A 33 -11.67 32.11 -36.02
C HIS A 33 -10.62 31.83 -34.93
N THR A 34 -10.87 32.27 -33.70
CA THR A 34 -10.42 31.48 -32.55
C THR A 34 -11.27 30.20 -32.56
N ALA A 35 -10.88 29.24 -33.39
CA ALA A 35 -11.34 27.87 -33.22
C ALA A 35 -11.02 27.51 -31.77
N SER A 36 -12.06 27.44 -30.93
CA SER A 36 -11.94 26.97 -29.56
C SER A 36 -11.28 25.61 -29.68
N LEU A 37 -10.02 25.51 -29.24
CA LEU A 37 -9.33 24.23 -29.16
C LEU A 37 -10.30 23.28 -28.45
N PRO A 38 -10.54 22.07 -28.98
CA PRO A 38 -11.36 21.09 -28.29
C PRO A 38 -10.83 21.01 -26.87
N ALA A 39 -11.70 21.16 -25.87
CA ALA A 39 -11.28 21.05 -24.48
C ALA A 39 -10.62 19.68 -24.34
N TRP A 40 -9.29 19.64 -24.32
CA TRP A 40 -8.54 18.43 -24.06
C TRP A 40 -8.84 18.09 -22.61
N VAL A 41 -9.86 17.25 -22.41
CA VAL A 41 -10.22 16.74 -21.09
C VAL A 41 -9.08 15.83 -20.69
N ILE A 42 -8.17 16.36 -19.89
CA ILE A 42 -7.10 15.57 -19.31
C ILE A 42 -7.75 14.63 -18.28
N PRO A 43 -7.66 13.30 -18.47
CA PRO A 43 -8.22 12.37 -17.49
C PRO A 43 -7.58 12.62 -16.12
N ARG A 44 -8.42 12.72 -15.09
CA ARG A 44 -8.01 13.00 -13.69
C ARG A 44 -7.49 11.76 -12.96
N THR A 45 -7.42 10.61 -13.64
CA THR A 45 -7.03 9.34 -13.04
C THR A 45 -5.52 9.31 -12.75
N PRO A 46 -5.10 8.80 -11.58
CA PRO A 46 -3.68 8.60 -11.29
C PRO A 46 -3.07 7.61 -12.30
N VAL A 47 -1.81 7.86 -12.69
CA VAL A 47 -1.06 6.98 -13.61
C VAL A 47 -0.65 5.69 -12.93
N ALA A 48 -0.45 5.74 -11.61
CA ALA A 48 -0.29 4.55 -10.82
C ALA A 48 -0.85 4.73 -9.41
N GLU A 49 -1.22 3.61 -8.83
CA GLU A 49 -1.60 3.52 -7.43
C GLU A 49 -0.72 2.47 -6.74
N LEU A 50 -0.26 2.79 -5.55
CA LEU A 50 0.50 1.88 -4.71
C LEU A 50 -0.28 1.60 -3.43
N LEU A 51 -0.74 0.37 -3.27
CA LEU A 51 -1.37 -0.13 -2.05
C LEU A 51 -0.31 -0.76 -1.14
N VAL A 52 0.02 -0.09 -0.05
CA VAL A 52 0.88 -0.63 1.00
C VAL A 52 0.03 -1.05 2.19
N MET A 53 0.29 -2.24 2.72
CA MET A 53 -0.50 -2.80 3.81
C MET A 53 0.42 -3.25 4.93
N ASP A 54 0.00 -3.02 6.17
CA ASP A 54 0.50 -3.84 7.26
C ASP A 54 0.02 -5.29 7.09
N TYR A 55 0.68 -6.20 7.79
CA TYR A 55 0.37 -7.61 7.73
C TYR A 55 -0.45 -8.07 8.94
N ASP A 56 0.06 -7.90 10.16
CA ASP A 56 -0.60 -8.47 11.34
C ASP A 56 -1.91 -7.77 11.64
N GLU A 57 -2.96 -8.54 11.93
CA GLU A 57 -4.33 -8.10 12.27
C GLU A 57 -5.04 -7.24 11.19
N THR A 58 -4.28 -6.56 10.32
CA THR A 58 -4.69 -5.87 9.10
C THR A 58 -5.07 -6.86 8.01
N LEU A 59 -4.16 -7.79 7.66
CA LEU A 59 -4.40 -8.82 6.65
C LEU A 59 -4.72 -10.18 7.28
N THR A 60 -4.27 -10.45 8.49
CA THR A 60 -4.48 -11.71 9.20
C THR A 60 -5.56 -11.56 10.28
N ILE A 61 -6.22 -12.67 10.63
CA ILE A 61 -7.18 -12.72 11.75
C ILE A 61 -6.43 -12.83 13.09
N PRO A 62 -5.55 -13.84 13.28
CA PRO A 62 -4.75 -13.90 14.49
C PRO A 62 -3.48 -13.06 14.37
N ASP A 63 -3.01 -12.61 15.53
CA ASP A 63 -1.63 -12.15 15.74
C ASP A 63 -0.64 -13.24 15.25
N THR A 64 0.21 -12.87 14.29
CA THR A 64 1.17 -13.77 13.65
C THR A 64 2.42 -14.01 14.48
N ILE A 65 2.74 -13.13 15.44
CA ILE A 65 3.77 -13.39 16.44
C ILE A 65 3.32 -14.57 17.31
N THR A 66 2.03 -14.62 17.67
CA THR A 66 1.46 -15.79 18.37
C THR A 66 1.55 -17.06 17.52
N ALA A 67 1.32 -16.96 16.20
CA ALA A 67 1.48 -18.09 15.29
C ALA A 67 2.93 -18.62 15.27
N LEU A 68 3.93 -17.73 15.18
CA LEU A 68 5.35 -18.09 15.22
C LEU A 68 5.75 -18.70 16.57
N ALA A 69 5.25 -18.17 17.67
CA ALA A 69 5.47 -18.74 18.99
C ALA A 69 4.93 -20.17 19.07
N ASN A 70 3.72 -20.41 18.57
CA ASN A 70 3.13 -21.75 18.53
C ASN A 70 3.93 -22.72 17.65
N LEU A 71 4.45 -22.25 16.52
CA LEU A 71 5.35 -23.06 15.69
C LEU A 71 6.60 -23.47 16.47
N THR A 72 7.26 -22.52 17.14
CA THR A 72 8.48 -22.82 17.92
C THR A 72 8.21 -23.82 19.05
N TYR A 73 7.05 -23.73 19.72
CA TYR A 73 6.66 -24.71 20.73
C TYR A 73 6.52 -26.10 20.13
N THR A 74 5.76 -26.21 19.05
CA THR A 74 5.50 -27.47 18.37
C THR A 74 6.80 -28.13 17.90
N GLN A 75 7.74 -27.32 17.37
CA GLN A 75 9.03 -27.83 16.93
C GLN A 75 9.95 -28.21 18.10
N HIS A 76 9.85 -27.51 19.23
CA HIS A 76 10.63 -27.86 20.41
C HIS A 76 10.14 -29.14 21.06
N GLU A 77 8.82 -29.27 21.30
CA GLU A 77 8.21 -30.46 21.89
C GLU A 77 8.52 -31.71 21.06
N LYS A 78 8.56 -31.60 19.73
CA LYS A 78 8.99 -32.68 18.84
C LYS A 78 10.46 -33.10 19.03
N ARG A 79 11.36 -32.17 19.37
CA ARG A 79 12.80 -32.43 19.55
C ARG A 79 13.14 -32.86 20.97
N HIS A 80 12.40 -32.35 21.95
CA HIS A 80 12.63 -32.50 23.38
C HIS A 80 11.29 -32.75 24.09
N PRO A 81 10.66 -33.93 23.89
CA PRO A 81 9.35 -34.24 24.47
C PRO A 81 9.36 -34.24 26.01
N GLU A 82 10.52 -34.43 26.63
CA GLU A 82 10.73 -34.33 28.07
C GLU A 82 10.80 -32.88 28.59
N ASP A 83 10.97 -31.89 27.71
CA ASP A 83 11.21 -30.49 28.08
C ASP A 83 10.05 -29.58 27.69
N SER A 84 9.07 -29.48 28.59
CA SER A 84 7.95 -28.53 28.48
C SER A 84 8.33 -27.08 28.84
N SER A 85 9.62 -26.77 29.08
CA SER A 85 10.02 -25.46 29.60
C SER A 85 9.89 -24.32 28.60
N ARG A 86 9.89 -24.58 27.29
CA ARG A 86 9.83 -23.49 26.30
C ARG A 86 8.54 -22.68 26.33
N GLN A 87 7.41 -23.30 26.68
CA GLN A 87 6.18 -22.54 26.90
C GLN A 87 6.32 -21.56 28.06
N ALA A 88 7.02 -21.96 29.12
CA ALA A 88 7.37 -21.07 30.21
C ALA A 88 8.31 -19.95 29.74
N VAL A 89 9.34 -20.26 28.94
CA VAL A 89 10.28 -19.26 28.39
C VAL A 89 9.55 -18.17 27.62
N TRP A 90 8.69 -18.52 26.65
CA TRP A 90 7.96 -17.50 25.89
C TRP A 90 6.96 -16.73 26.74
N ARG A 91 6.23 -17.41 27.64
CA ARG A 91 5.37 -16.71 28.58
C ARG A 91 6.17 -15.68 29.39
N ASP A 92 7.37 -16.04 29.85
CA ASP A 92 8.24 -15.14 30.59
C ASP A 92 8.76 -13.98 29.72
N LEU A 93 9.07 -14.25 28.44
CA LEU A 93 9.43 -13.22 27.45
C LEU A 93 8.28 -12.23 27.20
N SER A 94 7.06 -12.73 26.97
CA SER A 94 5.86 -11.91 26.76
C SER A 94 5.51 -11.10 28.01
N MET A 95 5.61 -11.70 29.19
CA MET A 95 5.39 -10.99 30.46
C MET A 95 6.46 -9.91 30.70
N ALA A 96 7.72 -10.15 30.34
CA ALA A 96 8.77 -9.15 30.41
C ALA A 96 8.50 -7.97 29.46
N TYR A 97 8.09 -8.25 28.22
CA TYR A 97 7.66 -7.21 27.28
C TYR A 97 6.51 -6.38 27.84
N TYR A 98 5.45 -7.03 28.35
CA TYR A 98 4.29 -6.33 28.89
C TYR A 98 4.66 -5.39 30.05
N ARG A 99 5.55 -5.82 30.95
CA ARG A 99 6.04 -4.96 32.06
C ARG A 99 6.83 -3.76 31.56
N ASP A 100 7.71 -3.96 30.58
CA ASP A 100 8.48 -2.87 29.98
C ASP A 100 7.54 -1.86 29.30
N TRP A 101 6.54 -2.35 28.57
CA TRP A 101 5.52 -1.54 27.90
C TRP A 101 4.61 -0.78 28.87
N GLU A 102 4.18 -1.42 29.96
CA GLU A 102 3.37 -0.80 31.02
C GLU A 102 4.17 0.32 31.70
N THR A 103 5.42 0.05 32.09
CA THR A 103 6.35 1.04 32.66
C THR A 103 6.56 2.22 31.70
N PHE A 104 6.73 1.92 30.41
CA PHE A 104 6.86 2.95 29.37
C PHE A 104 5.59 3.81 29.28
N THR A 105 4.43 3.19 29.27
CA THR A 105 3.12 3.85 29.12
C THR A 105 2.80 4.71 30.34
N GLU A 106 3.06 4.23 31.55
CA GLU A 106 2.93 5.01 32.78
C GLU A 106 3.80 6.26 32.74
N ARG A 107 5.08 6.12 32.38
CA ARG A 107 6.01 7.24 32.23
C ARG A 107 5.56 8.21 31.15
N TRP A 108 5.17 7.71 29.98
CA TRP A 108 4.69 8.53 28.86
C TRP A 108 3.47 9.37 29.27
N ASN A 109 2.50 8.75 29.94
CA ASN A 109 1.29 9.40 30.42
C ASN A 109 1.57 10.42 31.54
N ALA A 110 2.56 10.16 32.40
CA ALA A 110 2.97 11.11 33.43
C ALA A 110 3.62 12.38 32.84
N GLU A 111 4.29 12.28 31.70
CA GLU A 111 4.92 13.40 31.00
C GLU A 111 3.96 14.21 30.10
N LEU A 112 2.81 13.64 29.76
CA LEU A 112 1.85 14.20 28.81
C LEU A 112 1.38 15.62 29.18
N PRO A 113 1.01 15.94 30.44
CA PRO A 113 0.67 17.31 30.84
C PRO A 113 1.79 18.32 30.59
N ALA A 114 3.05 17.96 30.89
CA ALA A 114 4.19 18.82 30.65
C ALA A 114 4.46 19.02 29.14
N ARG A 115 4.19 18.00 28.30
CA ARG A 115 4.26 18.11 26.84
C ARG A 115 3.20 19.09 26.31
N TYR A 116 1.97 18.97 26.80
CA TYR A 116 0.88 19.88 26.48
C TYR A 116 1.20 21.34 26.84
N GLU A 117 1.76 21.59 28.03
CA GLU A 117 2.20 22.93 28.44
C GLU A 117 3.30 23.47 27.52
N ARG A 118 4.29 22.65 27.16
CA ARG A 118 5.36 23.04 26.23
C ARG A 118 4.80 23.40 24.84
N ASN A 119 3.86 22.62 24.32
CA ASN A 119 3.23 22.88 23.03
C ASN A 119 2.41 24.18 23.06
N ASN A 120 1.67 24.42 24.15
CA ASN A 120 0.94 25.69 24.36
C ASN A 120 1.89 26.89 24.44
N HIS A 121 3.00 26.78 25.16
CA HIS A 121 4.00 27.85 25.23
C HIS A 121 4.67 28.12 23.88
N ARG A 122 4.94 27.08 23.08
CA ARG A 122 5.46 27.24 21.71
C ARG A 122 4.45 27.97 20.82
N ALA A 123 3.19 27.57 20.85
CA ALA A 123 2.13 28.24 20.09
C ALA A 123 1.94 29.70 20.53
N ALA A 124 1.94 29.98 21.84
CA ALA A 124 1.75 31.32 22.37
C ALA A 124 2.95 32.25 22.15
N SER A 125 4.18 31.71 22.10
CA SER A 125 5.39 32.53 21.97
C SER A 125 5.66 33.01 20.54
N GLY A 126 4.90 32.56 19.54
CA GLY A 126 5.07 32.97 18.14
C GLY A 126 6.44 32.63 17.55
N HIS A 127 7.25 31.81 18.22
CA HIS A 127 8.58 31.39 17.78
C HIS A 127 8.54 30.19 16.82
N SER A 128 7.39 29.85 16.26
CA SER A 128 7.35 28.94 15.13
C SER A 128 7.97 29.66 13.94
N ASN A 129 9.22 29.30 13.59
CA ASN A 129 9.86 29.62 12.29
C ASN A 129 9.12 29.00 11.08
N VAL A 130 7.85 28.64 11.25
CA VAL A 130 6.92 28.19 10.24
C VAL A 130 5.89 29.31 10.12
N GLU A 131 6.24 30.35 9.36
CA GLU A 131 5.33 31.44 9.04
C GLU A 131 4.02 30.86 8.43
N ASP A 132 2.89 31.36 8.94
CA ASP A 132 1.56 31.39 8.32
C ASP A 132 0.58 30.18 8.34
N THR A 133 0.75 29.13 9.16
CA THR A 133 -0.24 28.01 9.14
C THR A 133 -1.06 27.71 10.40
N GLU A 134 -0.65 28.10 11.60
CA GLU A 134 -1.41 27.78 12.83
C GLU A 134 -2.47 28.82 13.21
N ALA A 135 -2.31 30.10 12.88
CA ALA A 135 -3.33 31.12 13.19
C ALA A 135 -4.67 30.88 12.46
N THR A 136 -4.61 30.28 11.27
CA THR A 136 -5.79 29.95 10.44
C THR A 136 -6.56 28.73 10.97
N LEU A 137 -5.89 27.81 11.70
CA LEU A 137 -6.52 26.65 12.32
C LEU A 137 -7.47 27.04 13.46
N SER A 138 -7.04 27.98 14.31
CA SER A 138 -7.88 28.47 15.41
C SER A 138 -9.17 29.13 14.91
N GLN A 139 -9.16 29.73 13.71
CA GLN A 139 -10.36 30.30 13.08
C GLN A 139 -11.20 29.26 12.31
N SER A 140 -10.57 28.26 11.68
CA SER A 140 -11.29 27.20 10.94
C SER A 140 -11.95 26.15 11.83
N VAL A 141 -11.35 25.84 13.00
CA VAL A 141 -11.97 24.95 13.99
C VAL A 141 -13.19 25.62 14.62
N ALA A 142 -13.16 26.96 14.79
CA ALA A 142 -14.30 27.72 15.27
C ALA A 142 -15.48 27.76 14.26
N SER A 143 -15.22 27.67 12.96
CA SER A 143 -16.28 27.70 11.93
C SER A 143 -16.93 26.34 11.68
N HIS A 144 -16.22 25.22 11.84
CA HIS A 144 -16.81 23.87 11.75
C HIS A 144 -17.51 23.38 13.04
N ALA A 145 -17.30 24.04 14.19
CA ALA A 145 -17.95 23.71 15.45
C ALA A 145 -19.45 24.09 15.53
N THR A 146 -20.07 24.59 14.45
CA THR A 146 -21.48 25.01 14.45
C THR A 146 -22.49 23.86 14.24
N ALA A 147 -22.07 22.60 14.10
CA ALA A 147 -22.98 21.49 13.79
C ALA A 147 -23.11 20.38 14.87
N GLY A 148 -22.47 20.48 16.04
CA GLY A 148 -22.66 19.47 17.09
C GLY A 148 -22.00 19.83 18.41
N HIS A 149 -22.73 19.69 19.51
CA HIS A 149 -22.30 19.96 20.88
C HIS A 149 -21.21 18.98 21.38
N GLN A 150 -20.02 19.00 20.79
CA GLN A 150 -18.83 18.48 21.47
C GLN A 150 -18.21 19.66 22.22
N GLN A 151 -18.21 19.59 23.55
CA GLN A 151 -17.40 20.52 24.35
C GLN A 151 -15.96 20.44 23.83
N PRO A 152 -15.33 21.58 23.49
CA PRO A 152 -13.93 21.57 23.09
C PRO A 152 -13.14 20.93 24.23
N SER A 153 -12.41 19.86 23.93
CA SER A 153 -11.55 19.22 24.91
C SER A 153 -10.60 20.28 25.47
N ALA A 154 -10.59 20.47 26.79
CA ALA A 154 -9.77 21.48 27.45
C ALA A 154 -8.26 21.21 27.32
N HIS A 155 -7.86 20.07 26.76
CA HIS A 155 -6.47 19.69 26.54
C HIS A 155 -6.03 20.08 25.13
N PRO A 156 -4.81 20.64 24.98
CA PRO A 156 -4.25 20.93 23.68
C PRO A 156 -4.02 19.65 22.89
N LEU A 157 -4.04 19.77 21.56
CA LEU A 157 -3.87 18.61 20.68
C LEU A 157 -2.42 18.09 20.72
N LEU A 158 -2.27 16.77 20.66
CA LEU A 158 -1.00 16.13 20.38
C LEU A 158 -0.56 16.43 18.95
N THR A 159 0.75 16.51 18.73
CA THR A 159 1.33 16.79 17.41
C THR A 159 1.90 15.51 16.79
N THR A 160 2.23 15.57 15.50
CA THR A 160 3.00 14.49 14.86
C THR A 160 4.37 14.28 15.50
N THR A 161 4.97 15.35 16.04
CA THR A 161 6.22 15.27 16.80
C THR A 161 6.04 14.44 18.07
N ASP A 162 4.92 14.60 18.78
CA ASP A 162 4.63 13.80 19.97
C ASP A 162 4.47 12.31 19.61
N LEU A 163 3.84 12.01 18.47
CA LEU A 163 3.74 10.63 17.96
C LEU A 163 5.13 10.06 17.59
N VAL A 164 5.97 10.84 16.93
CA VAL A 164 7.36 10.42 16.63
C VAL A 164 8.14 10.19 17.93
N ASP A 165 8.09 11.12 18.88
CA ASP A 165 8.72 10.97 20.20
C ASP A 165 8.25 9.71 20.93
N HIS A 166 6.94 9.41 20.86
CA HIS A 166 6.36 8.20 21.44
C HIS A 166 6.99 6.95 20.83
N LEU A 167 7.05 6.88 19.50
CA LEU A 167 7.59 5.73 18.78
C LEU A 167 9.11 5.59 18.97
N ILE A 168 9.86 6.70 19.06
CA ILE A 168 11.30 6.68 19.40
C ILE A 168 11.51 6.08 20.79
N GLN A 169 10.72 6.49 21.78
CA GLN A 169 10.87 5.98 23.13
C GLN A 169 10.41 4.53 23.27
N LEU A 170 9.40 4.12 22.49
CA LEU A 170 8.94 2.73 22.41
C LEU A 170 10.01 1.80 21.79
N ASP A 171 10.89 2.29 20.91
CA ASP A 171 11.99 1.48 20.32
C ASP A 171 12.85 0.80 21.38
N ALA A 172 13.05 1.44 22.54
CA ALA A 172 13.82 0.84 23.62
C ALA A 172 13.15 -0.42 24.21
N VAL A 173 11.81 -0.41 24.32
CA VAL A 173 11.01 -1.56 24.79
C VAL A 173 11.07 -2.68 23.75
N GLU A 174 10.84 -2.35 22.48
CA GLU A 174 10.87 -3.33 21.39
C GLU A 174 12.25 -3.98 21.25
N ARG A 175 13.31 -3.17 21.29
CA ARG A 175 14.70 -3.65 21.25
C ARG A 175 15.01 -4.60 22.39
N ALA A 176 14.63 -4.25 23.63
CA ALA A 176 14.84 -5.12 24.78
C ALA A 176 14.11 -6.45 24.63
N SER A 177 12.89 -6.45 24.06
CA SER A 177 12.12 -7.65 23.76
C SER A 177 12.86 -8.56 22.77
N ILE A 178 13.28 -7.99 21.64
CA ILE A 178 14.03 -8.69 20.60
C ILE A 178 15.35 -9.26 21.14
N GLU A 179 16.09 -8.50 21.95
CA GLU A 179 17.34 -8.95 22.55
C GLU A 179 17.12 -10.16 23.48
N ARG A 180 16.00 -10.20 24.22
CA ARG A 180 15.65 -11.36 25.05
C ARG A 180 15.31 -12.58 24.20
N ILE A 181 14.57 -12.40 23.10
CA ILE A 181 14.24 -13.48 22.15
C ILE A 181 15.51 -14.04 21.50
N ASN A 182 16.41 -13.18 21.02
CA ASN A 182 17.70 -13.56 20.43
C ASN A 182 18.58 -14.31 21.44
N ARG A 183 18.68 -13.78 22.68
CA ARG A 183 19.45 -14.43 23.75
C ARG A 183 18.89 -15.81 24.11
N ALA A 184 17.58 -15.97 24.07
CA ALA A 184 16.93 -17.25 24.30
C ALA A 184 17.12 -18.24 23.14
N GLY A 185 17.64 -17.80 21.98
CA GLY A 185 17.76 -18.63 20.78
C GLY A 185 16.40 -19.20 20.36
N TYR A 186 15.33 -18.42 20.55
CA TYR A 186 13.97 -18.97 20.58
C TYR A 186 13.57 -19.62 19.24
N PHE A 187 13.99 -19.00 18.12
CA PHE A 187 13.76 -19.51 16.77
C PHE A 187 14.85 -20.45 16.25
N ALA A 188 15.86 -20.79 17.06
CA ALA A 188 17.02 -21.54 16.59
C ALA A 188 16.63 -22.95 16.08
N GLY A 189 17.18 -23.29 14.91
CA GLY A 189 17.05 -24.61 14.28
C GLY A 189 15.74 -24.84 13.53
N ILE A 190 14.83 -23.87 13.43
CA ILE A 190 13.62 -24.00 12.60
C ILE A 190 14.01 -23.74 11.13
N ASP A 191 13.69 -24.66 10.24
CA ASP A 191 13.95 -24.50 8.81
C ASP A 191 12.92 -23.60 8.12
N ARG A 192 13.32 -23.01 6.99
CA ARG A 192 12.48 -22.08 6.20
C ARG A 192 11.20 -22.73 5.68
N ALA A 193 11.33 -23.95 5.15
CA ALA A 193 10.20 -24.71 4.64
C ALA A 193 9.12 -24.91 5.72
N THR A 194 9.52 -25.26 6.94
CA THR A 194 8.64 -25.40 8.08
C THR A 194 7.91 -24.09 8.40
N ILE A 195 8.60 -22.95 8.38
CA ILE A 195 7.97 -21.65 8.67
C ILE A 195 6.98 -21.27 7.57
N PHE A 196 7.37 -21.49 6.32
CA PHE A 196 6.52 -21.26 5.15
C PHE A 196 5.25 -22.13 5.20
N ASP A 197 5.40 -23.44 5.38
CA ASP A 197 4.29 -24.39 5.47
C ASP A 197 3.36 -24.06 6.63
N TYR A 198 3.93 -23.64 7.76
CA TYR A 198 3.15 -23.21 8.92
C TYR A 198 2.34 -21.95 8.61
N GLY A 199 2.94 -20.96 7.94
CA GLY A 199 2.23 -19.79 7.43
C GLY A 199 1.04 -20.16 6.56
N ALA A 200 1.24 -21.05 5.59
CA ALA A 200 0.20 -21.50 4.67
C ALA A 200 -0.97 -22.22 5.35
N THR A 201 -0.72 -22.91 6.46
CA THR A 201 -1.70 -23.80 7.10
C THR A 201 -2.34 -23.21 8.37
N HIS A 202 -1.66 -22.30 9.06
CA HIS A 202 -2.08 -21.81 10.38
C HIS A 202 -2.40 -20.32 10.39
N VAL A 203 -1.86 -19.53 9.47
CA VAL A 203 -2.16 -18.10 9.40
C VAL A 203 -3.41 -17.88 8.54
N ARG A 204 -4.49 -17.46 9.19
CA ARG A 204 -5.75 -17.17 8.51
C ARG A 204 -5.82 -15.72 8.11
N MET A 205 -6.12 -15.46 6.85
CA MET A 205 -6.36 -14.12 6.33
C MET A 205 -7.73 -13.59 6.76
N GLN A 206 -7.84 -12.28 6.93
CA GLN A 206 -9.12 -11.59 7.16
C GLN A 206 -10.11 -11.94 6.03
N PRO A 207 -11.40 -12.18 6.35
CA PRO A 207 -12.40 -12.45 5.34
C PRO A 207 -12.47 -11.32 4.32
N GLY A 208 -12.48 -11.68 3.03
CA GLY A 208 -12.56 -10.72 1.93
C GLY A 208 -11.23 -10.02 1.59
N ALA A 209 -10.17 -10.10 2.41
CA ALA A 209 -8.93 -9.37 2.16
C ALA A 209 -8.27 -9.75 0.83
N LEU A 210 -8.09 -11.05 0.60
CA LEU A 210 -7.46 -11.53 -0.63
C LEU A 210 -8.29 -11.27 -1.89
N SER A 211 -9.62 -11.32 -1.79
CA SER A 211 -10.50 -10.94 -2.90
C SER A 211 -10.45 -9.44 -3.14
N ALA A 212 -10.45 -8.62 -2.10
CA ALA A 212 -10.41 -7.17 -2.21
C ALA A 212 -9.11 -6.67 -2.86
N ILE A 213 -7.96 -7.22 -2.46
CA ILE A 213 -6.67 -6.90 -3.09
C ILE A 213 -6.67 -7.34 -4.55
N ARG A 214 -7.18 -8.54 -4.84
CA ARG A 214 -7.25 -9.05 -6.21
C ARG A 214 -8.15 -8.20 -7.10
N ASP A 215 -9.36 -7.89 -6.63
CA ASP A 215 -10.32 -7.07 -7.35
C ASP A 215 -9.74 -5.68 -7.62
N TRP A 216 -9.05 -5.11 -6.62
CA TRP A 216 -8.34 -3.85 -6.77
C TRP A 216 -7.30 -3.94 -7.89
N LEU A 217 -6.42 -4.94 -7.88
CA LEU A 217 -5.41 -5.16 -8.93
C LEU A 217 -6.05 -5.41 -10.32
N GLN A 218 -7.12 -6.19 -10.39
CA GLN A 218 -7.77 -6.58 -11.65
C GLN A 218 -8.54 -5.44 -12.31
N ARG A 219 -9.15 -4.54 -11.55
CA ARG A 219 -9.90 -3.40 -12.11
C ARG A 219 -9.02 -2.41 -12.88
N TYR A 220 -7.71 -2.41 -12.65
CA TYR A 220 -6.77 -1.61 -13.44
C TYR A 220 -6.18 -2.38 -14.63
N ASN A 221 -6.49 -3.67 -14.74
CA ASN A 221 -5.99 -4.50 -15.83
C ASN A 221 -6.82 -4.19 -17.09
N TYR A 222 -6.36 -3.17 -17.82
CA TYR A 222 -6.77 -2.92 -19.21
C TYR A 222 -6.58 -4.23 -20.00
N ALA A 223 -7.67 -4.95 -20.25
CA ALA A 223 -7.68 -6.07 -21.19
C ALA A 223 -7.25 -5.63 -22.62
N GLU A 224 -7.05 -4.33 -22.85
CA GLU A 224 -6.58 -3.74 -24.11
C GLU A 224 -5.12 -3.24 -24.08
N HIS A 225 -4.43 -3.22 -22.94
CA HIS A 225 -3.01 -2.86 -22.93
C HIS A 225 -2.15 -4.10 -23.25
N PRO A 226 -1.27 -4.06 -24.27
CA PRO A 226 -0.54 -5.23 -24.80
C PRO A 226 0.49 -5.87 -23.84
N TRP A 227 0.52 -5.46 -22.58
CA TRP A 227 1.50 -5.85 -21.55
C TRP A 227 0.86 -6.45 -20.29
N SER A 228 -0.34 -7.06 -20.41
CA SER A 228 -0.94 -7.81 -19.30
C SER A 228 0.07 -8.80 -18.69
N PHE A 229 -0.01 -8.99 -17.37
CA PHE A 229 0.86 -9.82 -16.52
C PHE A 229 1.26 -11.18 -17.12
N THR A 230 0.40 -11.76 -17.96
CA THR A 230 0.65 -13.00 -18.70
C THR A 230 1.83 -12.91 -19.67
N ARG A 231 2.09 -11.74 -20.28
CA ARG A 231 3.12 -11.55 -21.30
C ARG A 231 4.51 -11.27 -20.74
N ALA A 232 4.59 -10.69 -19.54
CA ALA A 232 5.86 -10.43 -18.84
C ALA A 232 6.57 -11.73 -18.41
N LEU A 233 5.81 -12.82 -18.19
CA LEU A 233 6.36 -14.15 -17.93
C LEU A 233 6.68 -14.95 -19.20
N GLU A 234 6.16 -14.54 -20.37
CA GLU A 234 6.32 -15.31 -21.62
C GLU A 234 7.49 -14.86 -22.50
N VAL A 235 8.11 -13.70 -22.28
CA VAL A 235 9.19 -13.22 -23.19
C VAL A 235 10.29 -12.45 -22.45
N VAL A 236 11.20 -13.19 -21.83
CA VAL A 236 12.63 -12.85 -21.92
C VAL A 236 13.23 -13.91 -22.85
N PRO A 237 13.61 -13.58 -24.10
CA PRO A 237 14.26 -14.54 -24.97
C PRO A 237 15.54 -15.04 -24.26
N PRO A 238 15.82 -16.35 -24.24
CA PRO A 238 17.11 -16.85 -23.78
C PRO A 238 18.20 -16.21 -24.65
N GLY A 239 18.93 -15.24 -24.07
CA GLY A 239 19.88 -14.39 -24.80
C GLY A 239 20.17 -13.01 -24.16
N THR A 240 19.35 -12.52 -23.22
CA THR A 240 19.63 -11.25 -22.52
C THR A 240 20.79 -11.34 -21.52
N GLU A 241 21.22 -12.55 -21.13
CA GLU A 241 22.42 -12.75 -20.30
C GLU A 241 23.70 -12.24 -20.99
N GLU A 242 23.79 -12.27 -22.33
CA GLU A 242 24.93 -11.72 -23.06
C GLU A 242 24.97 -10.18 -23.00
N ALA A 243 23.80 -9.51 -23.11
CA ALA A 243 23.72 -8.07 -23.01
C ALA A 243 24.00 -7.56 -21.58
N GLU A 244 23.56 -8.32 -20.56
CA GLU A 244 23.90 -8.04 -19.15
C GLU A 244 25.39 -8.29 -18.87
N SER A 245 25.96 -9.34 -19.45
CA SER A 245 27.40 -9.64 -19.38
C SER A 245 28.23 -8.56 -20.08
N GLU A 246 27.77 -8.02 -21.21
CA GLU A 246 28.45 -6.95 -21.96
C GLU A 246 28.37 -5.60 -21.25
N ALA A 247 27.23 -5.25 -20.66
CA ALA A 247 27.07 -4.04 -19.84
C ALA A 247 27.93 -4.10 -18.55
N ALA A 248 27.97 -5.26 -17.88
CA ALA A 248 28.83 -5.49 -16.73
C ALA A 248 30.32 -5.46 -17.10
N ALA A 249 30.70 -6.04 -18.25
CA ALA A 249 32.07 -5.98 -18.76
C ALA A 249 32.49 -4.55 -19.12
N THR A 250 31.58 -3.75 -19.67
CA THR A 250 31.85 -2.33 -19.99
C THR A 250 32.08 -1.49 -18.74
N LEU A 251 31.27 -1.68 -17.69
CA LEU A 251 31.47 -1.06 -16.38
C LEU A 251 32.79 -1.49 -15.72
N PHE A 252 33.13 -2.77 -15.82
CA PHE A 252 34.40 -3.31 -15.31
C PHE A 252 35.61 -2.67 -16.02
N THR A 253 35.52 -2.48 -17.34
CA THR A 253 36.58 -1.88 -18.15
C THR A 253 36.74 -0.38 -17.88
N GLN A 254 35.63 0.33 -17.62
CA GLN A 254 35.66 1.75 -17.25
C GLN A 254 36.20 1.97 -15.82
N SER A 255 35.90 1.06 -14.89
CA SER A 255 36.42 1.12 -13.52
C SER A 255 37.91 0.76 -13.45
N ALA A 256 38.37 -0.21 -14.24
CA ALA A 256 39.79 -0.60 -14.31
C ALA A 256 40.72 0.49 -14.91
N ALA A 257 40.15 1.47 -15.61
CA ALA A 257 40.91 2.62 -16.16
C ALA A 257 41.09 3.76 -15.13
N ALA A 258 40.29 3.79 -14.07
CA ALA A 258 40.55 4.59 -12.89
C ALA A 258 41.42 3.73 -11.95
N ASP A 259 42.51 4.28 -11.41
CA ASP A 259 43.52 3.58 -10.59
C ASP A 259 42.98 3.10 -9.21
N GLU A 260 41.85 2.40 -9.21
CA GLU A 260 41.12 1.94 -8.04
C GLU A 260 41.39 0.45 -7.79
N SER A 261 41.58 0.10 -6.52
CA SER A 261 41.82 -1.29 -6.09
C SER A 261 40.75 -2.24 -6.64
N PRO A 262 41.13 -3.44 -7.15
CA PRO A 262 40.20 -4.47 -7.63
C PRO A 262 39.09 -4.82 -6.62
N ALA A 263 39.35 -4.70 -5.32
CA ALA A 263 38.35 -4.93 -4.28
C ALA A 263 37.26 -3.83 -4.24
N LYS A 264 37.63 -2.58 -4.56
CA LYS A 264 36.68 -1.45 -4.63
C LYS A 264 35.83 -1.55 -5.90
N ALA A 265 36.45 -1.90 -7.03
CA ALA A 265 35.73 -2.17 -8.29
C ALA A 265 34.77 -3.36 -8.14
N ALA A 266 35.20 -4.47 -7.50
CA ALA A 266 34.32 -5.60 -7.22
C ALA A 266 33.17 -5.25 -6.27
N ALA A 267 33.42 -4.42 -5.26
CA ALA A 267 32.37 -3.91 -4.37
C ALA A 267 31.40 -2.96 -5.09
N GLU A 268 31.87 -2.12 -6.02
CA GLU A 268 31.01 -1.28 -6.84
C GLU A 268 30.20 -2.07 -7.85
N VAL A 269 30.79 -3.08 -8.51
CA VAL A 269 30.07 -3.99 -9.41
C VAL A 269 29.04 -4.80 -8.64
N ALA A 270 29.36 -5.30 -7.45
CA ALA A 270 28.39 -5.97 -6.58
C ALA A 270 27.25 -5.01 -6.17
N ARG A 271 27.55 -3.75 -5.81
CA ARG A 271 26.54 -2.73 -5.51
C ARG A 271 25.70 -2.35 -6.74
N ALA A 272 26.32 -2.24 -7.92
CA ALA A 272 25.65 -1.94 -9.17
C ALA A 272 24.75 -3.11 -9.59
N ARG A 273 25.20 -4.36 -9.42
CA ARG A 273 24.43 -5.57 -9.69
C ARG A 273 23.23 -5.70 -8.74
N VAL A 274 23.40 -5.38 -7.45
CA VAL A 274 22.28 -5.27 -6.49
C VAL A 274 21.29 -4.16 -6.90
N ARG A 275 21.79 -2.99 -7.35
CA ARG A 275 20.94 -1.90 -7.87
C ARG A 275 20.21 -2.27 -9.17
N PHE A 276 20.82 -3.07 -10.03
CA PHE A 276 20.23 -3.55 -11.28
C PHE A 276 19.17 -4.65 -11.02
N THR A 277 19.41 -5.55 -10.05
CA THR A 277 18.38 -6.52 -9.63
C THR A 277 17.22 -5.85 -8.91
N ASP A 278 17.44 -4.75 -8.18
CA ASP A 278 16.34 -3.98 -7.58
C ASP A 278 15.49 -3.23 -8.63
N ALA A 279 16.06 -2.87 -9.79
CA ALA A 279 15.37 -2.04 -10.79
C ALA A 279 14.46 -2.84 -11.75
N HIS A 280 14.69 -4.14 -11.95
CA HIS A 280 13.91 -4.94 -12.91
C HIS A 280 12.67 -5.62 -12.34
N TYR A 281 12.53 -5.73 -11.02
CA TYR A 281 11.39 -6.42 -10.40
C TYR A 281 10.24 -5.50 -9.97
N TYR A 282 10.44 -4.19 -10.03
CA TYR A 282 9.38 -3.20 -10.00
C TYR A 282 9.08 -2.76 -11.44
N GLN A 283 8.30 -3.54 -12.19
CA GLN A 283 7.65 -2.99 -13.39
C GLN A 283 6.18 -2.67 -13.11
N PRO A 284 5.85 -1.47 -12.63
CA PRO A 284 4.55 -0.87 -12.83
C PRO A 284 4.71 0.31 -13.80
N LEU A 285 4.68 0.06 -15.11
CA LEU A 285 4.85 1.13 -16.11
C LEU A 285 3.57 1.97 -16.34
N ALA A 286 2.44 1.52 -15.79
CA ALA A 286 1.20 2.25 -15.47
C ALA A 286 0.32 1.19 -14.79
N GLY A 287 -0.26 1.46 -13.63
CA GLY A 287 -0.81 0.33 -12.88
C GLY A 287 -1.30 0.55 -11.47
N ARG A 288 -1.99 -0.47 -10.97
CA ARG A 288 -2.09 -0.74 -9.54
C ARG A 288 -1.01 -1.72 -9.14
N ASP A 289 -0.27 -1.39 -8.09
CA ASP A 289 0.73 -2.28 -7.52
C ASP A 289 0.63 -2.29 -6.00
N TRP A 290 1.17 -3.31 -5.36
CA TRP A 290 1.01 -3.51 -3.93
C TRP A 290 2.31 -3.90 -3.26
N ALA A 291 2.38 -3.63 -1.96
CA ALA A 291 3.45 -4.08 -1.09
C ALA A 291 2.91 -4.38 0.31
N ILE A 292 3.60 -5.25 1.02
CA ILE A 292 3.39 -5.50 2.45
C ILE A 292 4.58 -4.93 3.21
N LEU A 293 4.27 -4.20 4.27
CA LEU A 293 5.25 -3.63 5.17
C LEU A 293 4.95 -4.07 6.60
N SER A 294 5.73 -5.01 7.11
CA SER A 294 5.44 -5.69 8.37
C SER A 294 6.59 -5.56 9.37
N VAL A 295 6.24 -5.41 10.65
CA VAL A 295 7.20 -5.58 11.77
C VAL A 295 7.36 -7.05 12.17
N ASN A 296 6.56 -7.94 11.62
CA ASN A 296 6.56 -9.35 12.00
C ASN A 296 7.83 -10.05 11.52
N TRP A 297 8.14 -11.15 12.21
CA TRP A 297 9.38 -11.87 12.03
C TRP A 297 9.19 -13.03 11.04
N SER A 298 10.14 -13.21 10.14
CA SER A 298 10.13 -14.14 9.00
C SER A 298 9.32 -13.65 7.81
N ARG A 299 10.01 -13.50 6.69
CA ARG A 299 9.36 -13.32 5.39
C ARG A 299 8.61 -14.58 4.96
N ASP A 300 9.13 -15.74 5.31
CA ASP A 300 8.62 -17.03 4.86
C ASP A 300 7.21 -17.31 5.42
N ILE A 301 6.90 -16.91 6.66
CA ILE A 301 5.54 -17.09 7.21
C ILE A 301 4.51 -16.24 6.45
N ILE A 302 4.89 -15.02 6.08
CA ILE A 302 4.06 -14.10 5.31
C ILE A 302 3.81 -14.71 3.93
N LEU A 303 4.86 -15.16 3.25
CA LEU A 303 4.74 -15.76 1.92
C LEU A 303 3.90 -17.04 1.93
N GLY A 304 4.05 -17.88 2.96
CA GLY A 304 3.23 -19.07 3.13
C GLY A 304 1.74 -18.72 3.22
N ALA A 305 1.38 -17.74 4.05
CA ALA A 305 -0.01 -17.31 4.22
C ALA A 305 -0.60 -16.62 2.98
N LEU A 306 0.25 -15.97 2.17
CA LEU A 306 -0.15 -15.35 0.92
C LEU A 306 -0.16 -16.33 -0.26
N LEU A 307 0.30 -17.59 -0.09
CA LEU A 307 0.29 -18.58 -1.17
C LEU A 307 -1.10 -18.76 -1.82
N PRO A 308 -2.22 -18.76 -1.07
CA PRO A 308 -3.54 -18.75 -1.67
C PRO A 308 -3.76 -17.57 -2.64
N MET A 309 -3.16 -16.39 -2.42
CA MET A 309 -3.19 -15.28 -3.38
C MET A 309 -2.57 -15.62 -4.73
N LEU A 310 -1.51 -16.43 -4.76
CA LEU A 310 -0.82 -16.79 -6.00
C LEU A 310 -1.63 -17.75 -6.88
N ASN A 311 -2.50 -18.56 -6.27
CA ASN A 311 -3.41 -19.44 -7.02
C ASN A 311 -4.58 -18.66 -7.65
N LEU A 312 -4.72 -17.37 -7.36
CA LEU A 312 -5.80 -16.51 -7.85
C LEU A 312 -5.41 -15.72 -9.10
N THR A 313 -4.12 -15.72 -9.47
CA THR A 313 -3.63 -15.10 -10.72
C THR A 313 -3.46 -16.11 -11.85
N THR A 314 -3.57 -17.42 -11.58
CA THR A 314 -3.79 -18.43 -12.62
C THR A 314 -5.22 -18.28 -13.14
N PRO A 315 -5.44 -17.90 -14.41
CA PRO A 315 -6.77 -17.97 -15.00
C PRO A 315 -7.24 -19.42 -14.85
N VAL A 316 -8.40 -19.61 -14.20
CA VAL A 316 -9.04 -20.92 -14.14
C VAL A 316 -9.27 -21.30 -15.60
N SER A 317 -8.50 -22.27 -16.10
CA SER A 317 -8.72 -22.88 -17.40
C SER A 317 -10.21 -23.18 -17.48
N SER A 318 -10.92 -22.58 -18.43
CA SER A 318 -12.36 -22.67 -18.52
C SER A 318 -12.77 -24.13 -18.32
N PRO A 319 -13.69 -24.44 -17.39
CA PRO A 319 -14.05 -25.82 -17.10
C PRO A 319 -14.45 -26.46 -18.42
N SER A 320 -13.68 -27.46 -18.86
CA SER A 320 -13.99 -28.24 -20.05
C SER A 320 -15.42 -28.72 -19.91
N SER A 321 -16.28 -28.36 -20.87
CA SER A 321 -17.71 -28.56 -20.82
C SER A 321 -18.05 -29.97 -20.29
N PRO A 322 -18.84 -30.10 -19.21
CA PRO A 322 -19.20 -31.41 -18.72
C PRO A 322 -19.97 -32.15 -19.82
N SER A 323 -19.47 -33.33 -20.20
CA SER A 323 -20.19 -34.22 -21.10
C SER A 323 -21.54 -34.60 -20.47
N PRO A 324 -22.64 -34.62 -21.24
CA PRO A 324 -23.97 -34.81 -20.71
C PRO A 324 -24.10 -36.23 -20.15
N THR A 325 -24.27 -36.34 -18.83
CA THR A 325 -24.55 -37.64 -18.19
C THR A 325 -26.03 -37.72 -17.84
N VAL A 326 -26.62 -38.78 -18.38
CA VAL A 326 -27.95 -39.35 -18.28
C VAL A 326 -28.70 -39.10 -16.97
N THR A 327 -29.96 -38.69 -17.12
CA THR A 327 -31.03 -38.60 -16.12
C THR A 327 -31.41 -39.96 -15.53
N SER A 328 -31.58 -40.03 -14.21
CA SER A 328 -32.55 -40.94 -13.60
C SER A 328 -33.17 -40.33 -12.35
N ASP A 329 -34.50 -40.35 -12.35
CA ASP A 329 -35.42 -39.86 -11.33
C ASP A 329 -35.29 -40.55 -9.98
N ALA A 330 -35.57 -39.82 -8.88
CA ALA A 330 -36.61 -40.19 -7.92
C ALA A 330 -36.76 -39.11 -6.82
N GLU A 331 -38.01 -38.68 -6.66
CA GLU A 331 -38.60 -37.96 -5.52
C GLU A 331 -38.26 -38.65 -4.18
N THR A 332 -38.28 -38.03 -2.99
CA THR A 332 -39.52 -37.67 -2.28
C THR A 332 -39.23 -36.91 -0.97
N THR A 333 -40.09 -35.92 -0.68
CA THR A 333 -40.61 -35.44 0.63
C THR A 333 -39.74 -34.74 1.69
N LEU A 334 -40.09 -33.46 1.87
CA LEU A 334 -39.90 -32.61 3.04
C LEU A 334 -40.92 -32.94 4.16
N SER A 335 -40.49 -32.83 5.42
CA SER A 335 -41.32 -32.43 6.57
C SER A 335 -40.42 -31.82 7.67
N PRO A 336 -40.74 -30.64 8.23
CA PRO A 336 -39.94 -30.02 9.28
C PRO A 336 -40.42 -30.48 10.65
N ARG A 337 -39.52 -31.03 11.46
CA ARG A 337 -39.77 -31.36 12.87
C ARG A 337 -39.08 -30.32 13.75
N ILE A 338 -39.89 -29.56 14.48
CA ILE A 338 -39.46 -28.63 15.53
C ILE A 338 -38.93 -29.46 16.70
N VAL A 339 -37.68 -29.24 17.12
CA VAL A 339 -37.06 -29.80 18.33
C VAL A 339 -36.40 -28.66 19.10
N ALA A 340 -36.62 -28.65 20.42
CA ALA A 340 -36.12 -27.70 21.41
C ALA A 340 -34.59 -27.84 21.65
N PRO A 341 -33.93 -26.88 22.32
CA PRO A 341 -32.49 -26.77 22.32
C PRO A 341 -31.87 -27.43 23.57
N GLU A 342 -31.40 -28.66 23.46
CA GLU A 342 -30.43 -29.23 24.38
C GLU A 342 -29.41 -30.07 23.58
N ASP A 343 -28.15 -30.01 24.01
CA ASP A 343 -26.96 -30.74 23.55
C ASP A 343 -26.25 -30.25 22.27
N ILE A 344 -25.20 -29.43 22.50
CA ILE A 344 -24.13 -29.15 21.53
C ILE A 344 -23.30 -30.43 21.36
N PRO A 345 -23.23 -31.05 20.17
CA PRO A 345 -22.32 -32.16 19.95
C PRO A 345 -20.89 -31.64 19.81
N VAL A 346 -19.97 -32.25 20.55
CA VAL A 346 -18.53 -32.18 20.30
C VAL A 346 -18.28 -32.68 18.88
N VAL A 347 -17.92 -31.77 17.99
CA VAL A 347 -17.46 -32.09 16.64
C VAL A 347 -16.12 -32.82 16.79
N SER A 348 -16.16 -34.15 16.60
CA SER A 348 -14.96 -34.95 16.38
C SER A 348 -14.29 -34.47 15.10
N ALA A 349 -13.09 -33.90 15.25
CA ALA A 349 -12.22 -33.57 14.13
C ALA A 349 -11.68 -34.87 13.53
N ASP A 350 -12.41 -35.40 12.55
CA ASP A 350 -11.99 -36.50 11.72
C ASP A 350 -10.89 -35.97 10.77
N THR A 351 -9.65 -35.99 11.22
CA THR A 351 -8.47 -35.66 10.40
C THR A 351 -8.17 -36.85 9.49
N GLY A 352 -8.90 -36.95 8.38
CA GLY A 352 -8.50 -37.79 7.26
C GLY A 352 -7.14 -37.32 6.72
N PRO A 353 -6.23 -38.24 6.32
CA PRO A 353 -4.95 -37.85 5.77
C PRO A 353 -5.16 -37.14 4.43
N CYS A 354 -4.86 -35.84 4.40
CA CYS A 354 -4.56 -35.15 3.15
C CYS A 354 -3.39 -35.89 2.52
N THR A 355 -3.65 -36.65 1.46
CA THR A 355 -2.62 -37.25 0.63
C THR A 355 -1.76 -36.13 0.08
N ALA A 356 -0.55 -36.00 0.61
CA ALA A 356 0.49 -35.13 0.10
C ALA A 356 0.75 -35.54 -1.36
N ALA A 357 0.15 -34.80 -2.29
CA ALA A 357 0.55 -34.84 -3.67
C ALA A 357 2.00 -34.32 -3.70
N THR A 358 2.92 -35.19 -4.11
CA THR A 358 4.29 -34.82 -4.46
C THR A 358 4.21 -33.77 -5.57
N THR A 359 4.38 -32.52 -5.17
CA THR A 359 4.42 -31.34 -6.02
C THR A 359 5.67 -31.43 -6.89
N ASP A 360 5.49 -31.78 -8.16
CA ASP A 360 6.57 -31.98 -9.14
C ASP A 360 7.37 -30.70 -9.41
N SER A 361 8.65 -30.89 -9.73
CA SER A 361 9.71 -29.87 -9.92
C SER A 361 9.37 -28.71 -10.87
N LEU A 362 8.39 -28.85 -11.77
CA LEU A 362 7.95 -27.78 -12.68
C LEU A 362 7.02 -26.76 -11.99
N THR A 363 6.28 -27.21 -10.97
CA THR A 363 5.52 -26.33 -10.06
C THR A 363 6.47 -25.50 -9.21
N LEU A 364 7.60 -26.07 -8.77
CA LEU A 364 8.68 -25.36 -8.05
C LEU A 364 9.34 -24.26 -8.91
N GLN A 365 9.50 -24.48 -10.21
CA GLN A 365 10.16 -23.49 -11.09
C GLN A 365 9.22 -22.36 -11.54
N MET A 366 7.94 -22.62 -11.81
CA MET A 366 6.94 -21.53 -11.98
C MET A 366 6.59 -20.84 -10.66
N GLN A 367 6.72 -21.55 -9.53
CA GLN A 367 6.70 -20.94 -8.21
C GLN A 367 7.92 -20.03 -8.01
N SER A 368 9.10 -20.32 -8.57
CA SER A 368 10.31 -19.50 -8.42
C SER A 368 10.11 -18.02 -8.79
N ASP A 369 9.63 -17.70 -9.99
CA ASP A 369 9.53 -16.28 -10.42
C ASP A 369 8.36 -15.55 -9.75
N ARG A 370 7.23 -16.25 -9.52
CA ARG A 370 6.12 -15.72 -8.73
C ARG A 370 6.51 -15.48 -7.28
N TYR A 371 7.29 -16.39 -6.72
CA TYR A 371 7.84 -16.29 -5.38
C TYR A 371 8.86 -15.16 -5.29
N ARG A 372 9.76 -15.00 -6.27
CA ARG A 372 10.68 -13.84 -6.37
C ARG A 372 9.93 -12.52 -6.48
N TYR A 373 8.86 -12.46 -7.26
CA TYR A 373 8.00 -11.29 -7.32
C TYR A 373 7.41 -10.98 -5.93
N LEU A 374 6.80 -11.96 -5.26
CA LEU A 374 6.29 -11.74 -3.89
C LEU A 374 7.38 -11.36 -2.89
N LEU A 375 8.56 -11.99 -2.98
CA LEU A 375 9.71 -11.69 -2.13
C LEU A 375 10.07 -10.20 -2.18
N ASN A 376 9.91 -9.57 -3.34
CA ASN A 376 10.18 -8.15 -3.55
C ASN A 376 9.03 -7.25 -3.10
N LYS A 377 7.81 -7.80 -2.93
CA LYS A 377 6.65 -7.07 -2.40
C LYS A 377 6.56 -7.07 -0.88
N VAL A 378 7.25 -7.99 -0.20
CA VAL A 378 7.21 -8.11 1.25
C VAL A 378 8.46 -7.52 1.88
N VAL A 379 8.30 -6.41 2.59
CA VAL A 379 9.36 -5.82 3.42
C VAL A 379 9.02 -6.07 4.87
N CYS A 380 9.83 -6.90 5.53
CA CYS A 380 9.62 -7.32 6.92
C CYS A 380 10.96 -7.57 7.63
N ASN A 381 10.89 -7.87 8.92
CA ASN A 381 12.02 -8.45 9.64
C ASN A 381 12.15 -9.91 9.21
N ASP A 382 13.23 -10.26 8.53
CA ASP A 382 13.47 -11.65 8.16
C ASP A 382 14.32 -12.35 9.23
N LEU A 383 14.20 -13.67 9.40
CA LEU A 383 15.08 -14.40 10.31
C LEU A 383 16.48 -14.53 9.68
N VAL A 384 17.54 -14.56 10.49
CA VAL A 384 18.86 -15.00 9.97
C VAL A 384 18.84 -16.51 9.82
N TYR A 385 19.21 -16.99 8.63
CA TYR A 385 19.37 -18.41 8.34
C TYR A 385 20.86 -18.75 8.18
N ALA A 386 21.31 -19.79 8.90
CA ALA A 386 22.60 -20.41 8.63
C ALA A 386 22.47 -21.38 7.45
N PRO A 387 23.49 -21.46 6.57
CA PRO A 387 23.55 -22.50 5.56
C PRO A 387 23.58 -23.88 6.23
N SER A 388 22.83 -24.84 5.69
CA SER A 388 22.89 -26.23 6.17
C SER A 388 24.31 -26.77 6.03
N THR A 389 24.85 -27.35 7.11
CA THR A 389 26.18 -27.99 7.08
C THR A 389 26.25 -29.17 6.10
N ASP A 390 25.10 -29.74 5.75
CA ASP A 390 24.98 -30.84 4.79
C ASP A 390 25.08 -30.36 3.33
N ALA A 391 24.93 -29.05 3.09
CA ALA A 391 24.95 -28.46 1.74
C ALA A 391 26.36 -28.19 1.19
N ALA A 392 27.42 -28.37 1.99
CA ALA A 392 28.80 -28.12 1.56
C ALA A 392 29.29 -29.03 0.40
N ALA A 393 28.49 -30.02 -0.02
CA ALA A 393 28.77 -30.90 -1.15
C ALA A 393 27.88 -30.65 -2.40
N ALA A 394 26.91 -29.74 -2.34
CA ALA A 394 25.99 -29.46 -3.45
C ALA A 394 26.41 -28.19 -4.22
N ASP A 395 26.35 -28.26 -5.55
CA ASP A 395 26.77 -27.23 -6.50
C ASP A 395 26.11 -25.86 -6.22
N SER A 396 26.92 -24.80 -6.15
CA SER A 396 26.55 -23.45 -5.67
C SER A 396 25.60 -22.68 -6.61
N SER A 397 25.30 -23.25 -7.78
CA SER A 397 24.39 -22.69 -8.77
C SER A 397 22.91 -22.90 -8.42
N ASN A 398 22.61 -23.88 -7.57
CA ASN A 398 21.25 -24.14 -7.09
C ASN A 398 21.10 -23.57 -5.67
N LEU A 399 20.89 -22.26 -5.60
CA LEU A 399 20.42 -21.54 -4.42
C LEU A 399 18.98 -22.00 -4.10
N ASP A 400 18.84 -23.28 -3.77
CA ASP A 400 17.63 -23.82 -3.21
C ASP A 400 17.58 -23.29 -1.76
N ALA A 401 17.05 -22.08 -1.64
CA ALA A 401 16.91 -21.31 -0.41
C ALA A 401 16.05 -22.02 0.64
N SER A 402 15.54 -23.21 0.34
CA SER A 402 14.68 -24.08 1.15
C SER A 402 15.39 -24.75 2.33
N ASN A 403 16.73 -24.92 2.28
CA ASN A 403 17.45 -25.73 3.29
C ASN A 403 18.13 -24.93 4.42
N GLY A 404 17.95 -23.62 4.49
CA GLY A 404 18.49 -22.81 5.59
C GLY A 404 17.79 -23.08 6.92
N ARG A 405 18.55 -23.16 8.02
CA ARG A 405 18.01 -23.22 9.38
C ARG A 405 18.17 -21.89 10.08
N ALA A 406 17.12 -21.41 10.74
CA ALA A 406 17.17 -20.17 11.50
C ALA A 406 18.26 -20.29 12.58
N THR A 407 19.15 -19.30 12.68
CA THR A 407 20.21 -19.27 13.70
C THR A 407 19.66 -19.00 15.09
N GLY A 408 18.43 -18.47 15.16
CA GLY A 408 17.86 -17.90 16.37
C GLY A 408 18.12 -16.40 16.51
N GLU A 409 18.88 -15.80 15.58
CA GLU A 409 19.09 -14.35 15.54
C GLU A 409 18.04 -13.66 14.66
N LEU A 410 17.52 -12.55 15.18
CA LEU A 410 16.63 -11.63 14.48
C LEU A 410 17.42 -10.36 14.07
N PRO A 411 17.77 -10.19 12.78
CA PRO A 411 18.33 -8.96 12.25
C PRO A 411 17.19 -7.94 12.06
N VAL A 412 16.82 -7.24 13.12
CA VAL A 412 15.62 -6.41 13.07
C VAL A 412 15.88 -5.11 12.31
N THR A 413 15.25 -5.03 11.13
CA THR A 413 15.33 -3.90 10.19
C THR A 413 14.19 -2.90 10.43
N ILE A 414 13.02 -3.38 10.84
CA ILE A 414 11.82 -2.60 11.12
C ILE A 414 11.37 -2.85 12.56
N ARG A 415 11.74 -1.99 13.52
CA ARG A 415 11.33 -2.18 14.92
C ARG A 415 10.06 -1.43 15.28
N THR A 416 9.89 -0.25 14.72
CA THR A 416 8.87 0.70 15.14
C THR A 416 8.11 1.25 13.95
N GLY A 417 7.02 1.98 14.23
CA GLY A 417 6.33 2.76 13.20
C GLY A 417 7.20 3.77 12.46
N ILE A 418 8.33 4.20 13.03
CA ILE A 418 9.30 5.10 12.35
C ILE A 418 10.05 4.36 11.25
N ASP A 419 10.45 3.12 11.51
CA ASP A 419 11.11 2.30 10.49
C ASP A 419 10.12 1.92 9.39
N LYS A 420 8.85 1.64 9.74
CA LYS A 420 7.78 1.49 8.74
C LYS A 420 7.67 2.76 7.88
N LEU A 421 7.58 3.95 8.49
CA LEU A 421 7.50 5.21 7.73
C LEU A 421 8.70 5.40 6.79
N ARG A 422 9.92 5.05 7.23
CA ARG A 422 11.13 5.15 6.41
C ARG A 422 11.04 4.24 5.18
N GLU A 423 10.64 2.98 5.36
CA GLU A 423 10.50 2.03 4.26
C GLU A 423 9.33 2.39 3.33
N PHE A 424 8.19 2.82 3.89
CA PHE A 424 7.06 3.32 3.10
C PHE A 424 7.49 4.47 2.19
N ARG A 425 8.21 5.46 2.73
CA ARG A 425 8.78 6.57 1.92
C ARG A 425 9.76 6.09 0.88
N ARG A 426 10.62 5.12 1.21
CA ARG A 426 11.56 4.53 0.26
C ARG A 426 10.83 3.89 -0.92
N MET A 427 9.81 3.07 -0.65
CA MET A 427 8.97 2.46 -1.69
C MET A 427 8.33 3.53 -2.56
N VAL A 428 7.61 4.46 -1.94
CA VAL A 428 6.93 5.54 -2.65
C VAL A 428 7.90 6.36 -3.52
N ALA A 429 9.12 6.63 -3.05
CA ALA A 429 10.15 7.32 -3.82
C ALA A 429 10.68 6.48 -5.01
N ILE A 430 10.83 5.16 -4.85
CA ILE A 430 11.20 4.25 -5.94
C ILE A 430 10.13 4.29 -7.03
N TYR A 431 8.86 4.08 -6.67
CA TYR A 431 7.75 4.09 -7.62
C TYR A 431 7.60 5.45 -8.32
N GLN A 432 7.75 6.55 -7.58
CA GLN A 432 7.70 7.88 -8.20
C GLN A 432 8.84 8.09 -9.19
N ARG A 433 10.07 7.68 -8.85
CA ARG A 433 11.22 7.78 -9.76
C ARG A 433 11.00 6.94 -11.03
N ASP A 434 10.44 5.74 -10.88
CA ASP A 434 10.21 4.84 -12.01
C ASP A 434 9.10 5.38 -12.93
N LEU A 435 8.06 6.02 -12.35
CA LEU A 435 7.06 6.79 -13.11
C LEU A 435 7.69 7.98 -13.83
N ASP A 436 8.51 8.78 -13.15
CA ASP A 436 9.18 9.95 -13.73
C ASP A 436 10.10 9.52 -14.90
N ALA A 437 10.81 8.40 -14.75
CA ALA A 437 11.67 7.84 -15.79
C ALA A 437 10.86 7.35 -17.01
N TYR A 438 9.66 6.80 -16.79
CA TYR A 438 8.75 6.40 -17.85
C TYR A 438 8.12 7.60 -18.58
N GLU A 439 7.69 8.63 -17.84
CA GLU A 439 7.03 9.79 -18.44
C GLU A 439 7.99 10.69 -19.21
N THR A 440 9.23 10.86 -18.75
CA THR A 440 10.17 11.85 -19.30
C THR A 440 10.39 11.75 -20.83
N PRO A 441 10.65 10.55 -21.42
CA PRO A 441 10.79 10.41 -22.87
C PRO A 441 9.51 10.68 -23.65
N HIS A 442 8.36 10.25 -23.11
CA HIS A 442 7.05 10.47 -23.73
C HIS A 442 6.66 11.95 -23.70
N LEU A 443 6.88 12.62 -22.58
CA LEU A 443 6.62 14.05 -22.42
C LEU A 443 7.56 14.88 -23.28
N ALA A 444 8.82 14.51 -23.44
CA ALA A 444 9.75 15.18 -24.35
C ALA A 444 9.25 15.07 -25.81
N THR A 445 8.83 13.88 -26.23
CA THR A 445 8.31 13.64 -27.58
C THR A 445 7.02 14.44 -27.83
N LEU A 446 6.08 14.45 -26.87
CA LEU A 446 4.85 15.23 -26.96
C LEU A 446 5.12 16.74 -26.93
N ALA A 447 6.04 17.20 -26.08
CA ALA A 447 6.45 18.59 -25.99
C ALA A 447 7.03 19.10 -27.33
N THR A 448 7.79 18.26 -28.05
CA THR A 448 8.30 18.60 -29.39
C THR A 448 7.23 18.58 -30.49
N ALA A 449 6.15 17.83 -30.29
CA ALA A 449 5.03 17.75 -31.23
C ALA A 449 4.00 18.89 -31.05
N LEU A 450 3.99 19.55 -29.88
CA LEU A 450 3.08 20.65 -29.59
C LEU A 450 3.59 21.96 -30.23
N PRO A 451 2.74 22.68 -30.98
CA PRO A 451 3.16 23.81 -31.81
C PRO A 451 3.45 25.10 -31.02
N HIS A 452 3.17 25.16 -29.71
CA HIS A 452 3.28 26.40 -28.94
C HIS A 452 3.89 26.19 -27.54
N PRO A 453 4.90 26.98 -27.14
CA PRO A 453 5.61 26.81 -25.87
C PRO A 453 4.72 26.98 -24.63
N ASP A 454 3.70 27.84 -24.68
CA ASP A 454 2.75 28.00 -23.57
C ASP A 454 1.84 26.77 -23.38
N ILE A 455 1.45 26.10 -24.48
CA ILE A 455 0.68 24.86 -24.43
C ILE A 455 1.58 23.76 -23.87
N THR A 456 2.84 23.70 -24.28
CA THR A 456 3.84 22.78 -23.73
C THR A 456 4.02 22.99 -22.22
N GLN A 457 4.12 24.23 -21.74
CA GLN A 457 4.24 24.49 -20.30
C GLN A 457 2.98 24.14 -19.51
N GLN A 458 1.79 24.45 -20.03
CA GLN A 458 0.54 24.03 -19.40
C GLN A 458 0.39 22.50 -19.41
N PHE A 459 0.71 21.86 -20.52
CA PHE A 459 0.71 20.40 -20.66
C PHE A 459 1.68 19.74 -19.70
N LEU A 460 2.93 20.21 -19.62
CA LEU A 460 3.92 19.72 -18.66
C LEU A 460 3.52 19.99 -17.21
N THR A 461 2.88 21.12 -16.92
CA THR A 461 2.37 21.43 -15.57
C THR A 461 1.21 20.52 -15.19
N LEU A 462 0.34 20.17 -16.15
CA LEU A 462 -0.77 19.25 -15.96
C LEU A 462 -0.30 17.78 -15.92
N HIS A 463 0.75 17.44 -16.65
CA HIS A 463 1.36 16.10 -16.64
C HIS A 463 2.21 15.85 -15.40
N ARG A 464 2.96 16.84 -14.89
CA ARG A 464 3.62 16.73 -13.57
C ARG A 464 2.65 16.49 -12.41
N ARG A 465 1.34 16.65 -12.65
CA ARG A 465 0.28 16.30 -11.69
C ARG A 465 -0.21 14.86 -11.79
N ARG A 466 0.38 14.03 -12.65
CA ARG A 466 0.14 12.59 -12.67
C ARG A 466 0.91 11.95 -11.52
N HIS A 467 0.26 12.00 -10.36
CA HIS A 467 0.85 11.54 -9.11
C HIS A 467 0.62 10.05 -8.93
N LEU A 468 1.63 9.39 -8.36
CA LEU A 468 1.44 8.12 -7.66
C LEU A 468 0.42 8.36 -6.53
N LEU A 469 -0.71 7.66 -6.55
CA LEU A 469 -1.64 7.62 -5.43
C LEU A 469 -1.16 6.57 -4.43
N SER A 470 -0.64 6.96 -3.27
CA SER A 470 -0.28 6.02 -2.22
C SER A 470 -1.46 5.77 -1.27
N ILE A 471 -1.80 4.50 -1.10
CA ILE A 471 -2.79 4.03 -0.14
C ILE A 471 -2.04 3.23 0.92
N TYR A 472 -2.22 3.56 2.19
CA TYR A 472 -1.70 2.75 3.29
C TYR A 472 -2.86 2.17 4.11
N VAL A 473 -2.80 0.88 4.41
CA VAL A 473 -3.77 0.18 5.25
C VAL A 473 -3.08 -0.39 6.47
N GLY A 474 -3.59 -0.12 7.67
CA GLY A 474 -3.02 -0.62 8.93
C GLY A 474 -4.03 -0.59 10.07
N ASP A 475 -3.72 -1.19 11.21
CA ASP A 475 -4.64 -1.33 12.35
C ASP A 475 -4.06 -0.76 13.66
N SER A 476 -2.76 -0.47 13.71
CA SER A 476 -2.03 -0.18 14.94
C SER A 476 -1.46 1.24 15.01
N VAL A 477 -0.99 1.64 16.20
CA VAL A 477 -0.29 2.93 16.41
C VAL A 477 1.05 2.96 15.65
N ASN A 478 1.67 1.80 15.41
CA ASN A 478 2.88 1.71 14.59
C ASN A 478 2.61 2.06 13.12
N ASP A 479 1.37 1.94 12.65
CA ASP A 479 0.98 2.30 11.29
C ASP A 479 0.57 3.77 11.16
N LEU A 480 0.29 4.45 12.26
CA LEU A 480 -0.31 5.79 12.25
C LEU A 480 0.54 6.80 11.48
N LEU A 481 1.87 6.73 11.58
CA LEU A 481 2.74 7.59 10.77
C LEU A 481 2.60 7.33 9.26
N CYS A 482 2.52 6.07 8.84
CA CYS A 482 2.33 5.72 7.43
C CYS A 482 0.93 6.10 6.94
N LEU A 483 -0.10 5.87 7.77
CA LEU A 483 -1.48 6.25 7.51
C LEU A 483 -1.63 7.76 7.31
N LEU A 484 -0.93 8.57 8.11
CA LEU A 484 -0.95 10.03 7.99
C LEU A 484 -0.13 10.54 6.79
N GLU A 485 0.96 9.86 6.44
CA GLU A 485 1.83 10.20 5.31
C GLU A 485 1.22 9.84 3.94
N ALA A 486 0.44 8.76 3.88
CA ALA A 486 -0.19 8.30 2.64
C ALA A 486 -1.21 9.33 2.09
N ASP A 487 -1.44 9.29 0.77
CA ASP A 487 -2.52 10.09 0.17
C ASP A 487 -3.90 9.63 0.69
N VAL A 488 -4.04 8.31 0.91
CA VAL A 488 -5.18 7.69 1.56
C VAL A 488 -4.70 6.77 2.68
N GLY A 489 -4.99 7.10 3.92
CA GLY A 489 -4.79 6.21 5.07
C GLY A 489 -6.10 5.52 5.46
N ILE A 490 -6.09 4.19 5.57
CA ILE A 490 -7.24 3.36 5.95
C ILE A 490 -6.90 2.54 7.20
N ILE A 491 -7.67 2.73 8.25
CA ILE A 491 -7.60 1.99 9.51
C ILE A 491 -8.46 0.73 9.39
N VAL A 492 -7.93 -0.42 9.82
CA VAL A 492 -8.70 -1.67 9.96
C VAL A 492 -9.16 -1.83 11.41
N GLY A 493 -10.45 -2.14 11.59
CA GLY A 493 -11.05 -2.41 12.89
C GLY A 493 -11.21 -1.17 13.78
N HIS A 494 -11.36 -1.41 15.09
CA HIS A 494 -11.65 -0.38 16.09
C HIS A 494 -10.55 -0.26 17.15
N SER A 495 -9.29 -0.16 16.70
CA SER A 495 -8.16 0.00 17.61
C SER A 495 -8.36 1.22 18.52
N ARG A 496 -8.53 0.95 19.83
CA ARG A 496 -8.77 1.99 20.83
C ARG A 496 -7.61 2.98 20.89
N SER A 497 -6.39 2.46 20.80
CA SER A 497 -5.17 3.26 20.85
C SER A 497 -5.05 4.17 19.62
N VAL A 498 -5.25 3.65 18.40
CA VAL A 498 -5.24 4.47 17.17
C VAL A 498 -6.33 5.53 17.20
N THR A 499 -7.55 5.14 17.61
CA THR A 499 -8.69 6.06 17.73
C THR A 499 -8.41 7.17 18.74
N GLN A 500 -7.78 6.84 19.87
CA GLN A 500 -7.40 7.80 20.90
C GLN A 500 -6.34 8.77 20.36
N TRP A 501 -5.28 8.27 19.72
CA TRP A 501 -4.26 9.11 19.09
C TRP A 501 -4.84 10.05 18.02
N CYS A 502 -5.70 9.55 17.14
CA CYS A 502 -6.36 10.38 16.13
C CYS A 502 -7.20 11.49 16.77
N ARG A 503 -7.98 11.17 17.82
CA ARG A 503 -8.75 12.16 18.58
C ARG A 503 -7.84 13.21 19.21
N ASP A 504 -6.78 12.79 19.89
CA ASP A 504 -5.87 13.68 20.60
C ASP A 504 -5.07 14.55 19.63
N MET A 505 -4.84 14.09 18.40
CA MET A 505 -4.20 14.86 17.33
C MET A 505 -5.18 15.71 16.51
N GLY A 506 -6.49 15.58 16.74
CA GLY A 506 -7.53 16.25 15.94
C GLY A 506 -7.66 15.70 14.51
N VAL A 507 -7.22 14.48 14.25
CA VAL A 507 -7.33 13.79 12.96
C VAL A 507 -8.72 13.14 12.86
N PRO A 508 -9.57 13.57 11.93
CA PRO A 508 -10.90 12.98 11.78
C PRO A 508 -10.81 11.55 11.23
N ILE A 509 -11.62 10.65 11.77
CA ILE A 509 -11.81 9.30 11.24
C ILE A 509 -13.19 9.24 10.56
N ILE A 510 -13.22 8.83 9.30
CA ILE A 510 -14.43 8.64 8.50
C ILE A 510 -14.67 7.15 8.33
N ASP A 511 -15.79 6.65 8.84
CA ASP A 511 -16.21 5.27 8.63
C ASP A 511 -16.59 5.03 7.17
N LEU A 512 -16.02 3.98 6.58
CA LEU A 512 -16.52 3.45 5.32
C LEU A 512 -17.91 2.82 5.56
N PRO A 513 -18.86 3.00 4.64
CA PRO A 513 -20.21 2.52 4.80
C PRO A 513 -20.24 0.99 4.78
N PRO A 514 -21.24 0.37 5.41
CA PRO A 514 -21.44 -1.07 5.31
C PRO A 514 -21.61 -1.52 3.86
N VAL A 515 -21.19 -2.76 3.59
CA VAL A 515 -21.30 -3.37 2.25
C VAL A 515 -22.75 -3.31 1.76
N GLY A 516 -22.95 -2.76 0.56
CA GLY A 516 -24.26 -2.65 -0.07
C GLY A 516 -25.05 -1.38 0.31
N SER A 517 -24.52 -0.54 1.20
CA SER A 517 -25.08 0.81 1.37
C SER A 517 -24.88 1.65 0.11
N SER A 518 -25.86 2.50 -0.20
CA SER A 518 -25.75 3.51 -1.26
C SER A 518 -25.04 4.79 -0.80
N ASP A 519 -24.66 4.87 0.48
CA ASP A 519 -24.00 6.04 1.04
C ASP A 519 -22.65 6.27 0.37
N ARG A 520 -22.42 7.51 -0.06
CA ARG A 520 -21.17 7.89 -0.71
C ARG A 520 -20.19 8.41 0.31
N VAL A 521 -18.96 7.89 0.26
CA VAL A 521 -17.85 8.44 1.03
C VAL A 521 -17.17 9.52 0.21
N PRO A 522 -16.97 10.74 0.76
CA PRO A 522 -16.18 11.75 0.07
C PRO A 522 -14.74 11.27 -0.11
N PHE A 523 -14.27 11.27 -1.35
CA PHE A 523 -12.87 11.01 -1.66
C PHE A 523 -11.99 12.16 -1.18
N PRO A 524 -10.77 11.87 -0.69
CA PRO A 524 -9.88 12.91 -0.24
C PRO A 524 -9.52 13.78 -1.45
N SER A 525 -9.59 15.10 -1.29
CA SER A 525 -9.12 16.01 -2.33
C SER A 525 -7.63 15.72 -2.63
N PRO A 526 -7.19 15.74 -3.91
CA PRO A 526 -5.79 15.48 -4.32
C PRO A 526 -4.72 16.42 -3.72
N LEU A 527 -5.10 17.31 -2.81
CA LEU A 527 -4.24 18.36 -2.25
C LEU A 527 -3.11 17.79 -1.35
N ARG A 528 -3.25 16.58 -0.78
CA ARG A 528 -2.18 15.96 0.03
C ARG A 528 -0.92 15.71 -0.80
N SER A 529 -1.06 15.19 -2.02
CA SER A 529 0.06 14.85 -2.91
C SER A 529 0.86 16.09 -3.33
N ALA A 530 0.17 17.20 -3.58
CA ALA A 530 0.81 18.48 -3.91
C ALA A 530 1.61 19.07 -2.74
N ALA A 531 1.07 18.97 -1.51
CA ALA A 531 1.79 19.40 -0.30
C ALA A 531 3.06 18.56 -0.04
N ARG A 532 3.00 17.26 -0.36
CA ARG A 532 4.14 16.34 -0.23
C ARG A 532 5.26 16.65 -1.23
N GLN A 533 4.94 16.97 -2.49
CA GLN A 533 5.95 17.34 -3.48
C GLN A 533 6.66 18.65 -3.14
N ALA A 534 5.94 19.63 -2.56
CA ALA A 534 6.55 20.87 -2.11
C ALA A 534 7.54 20.68 -0.95
N SER A 535 7.45 19.57 -0.20
CA SER A 535 8.31 19.27 0.95
C SER A 535 9.45 18.29 0.64
N SER A 536 9.83 18.07 -0.63
CA SER A 536 10.92 17.15 -1.01
C SER A 536 12.31 17.52 -0.48
N ALA A 537 12.42 18.56 0.35
CA ALA A 537 13.62 18.80 1.14
C ALA A 537 13.91 17.55 1.99
N PRO A 538 15.16 17.05 2.02
CA PRO A 538 15.53 15.92 2.86
C PRO A 538 15.10 16.27 4.29
N VAL A 539 14.27 15.42 4.87
CA VAL A 539 13.74 15.55 6.24
C VAL A 539 14.94 15.59 7.20
N ARG A 540 15.51 16.77 7.40
CA ARG A 540 16.41 17.06 8.50
C ARG A 540 15.53 17.17 9.73
N GLU A 541 15.77 16.27 10.69
CA GLU A 541 15.31 16.27 12.08
C GLU A 541 14.20 17.29 12.40
N GLY A 542 12.94 16.86 12.22
CA GLY A 542 11.77 17.68 12.55
C GLY A 542 10.59 17.43 11.61
N TRP A 543 10.05 16.20 11.62
CA TRP A 543 8.81 15.94 10.91
C TRP A 543 7.64 16.54 11.69
N VAL A 544 7.30 17.78 11.38
CA VAL A 544 6.12 18.47 11.91
C VAL A 544 5.16 18.67 10.73
N VAL A 545 4.19 17.77 10.58
CA VAL A 545 3.06 18.05 9.69
C VAL A 545 2.07 18.87 10.51
N PRO A 546 1.78 20.12 10.12
CA PRO A 546 0.77 20.91 10.81
C PRO A 546 -0.56 20.13 10.85
N PRO A 547 -1.30 20.12 11.96
CA PRO A 547 -2.58 19.43 12.05
C PRO A 547 -3.56 19.79 10.92
N SER A 548 -3.50 21.01 10.39
CA SER A 548 -4.31 21.47 9.23
C SER A 548 -4.04 20.72 7.94
N ARG A 549 -2.89 20.08 7.81
CA ARG A 549 -2.50 19.31 6.63
C ARG A 549 -2.78 17.82 6.80
N LEU A 550 -3.15 17.38 8.00
CA LEU A 550 -3.62 16.01 8.21
C LEU A 550 -5.07 15.95 7.73
N GLY A 551 -5.28 15.39 6.54
CA GLY A 551 -6.63 15.06 6.10
C GLY A 551 -7.26 13.95 6.96
N PRO A 552 -8.50 13.54 6.63
CA PRO A 552 -9.13 12.42 7.33
C PRO A 552 -8.38 11.10 7.09
N LEU A 553 -8.50 10.20 8.07
CA LEU A 553 -8.28 8.77 7.88
C LEU A 553 -9.61 8.08 7.65
N TYR A 554 -9.62 7.05 6.84
CA TYR A 554 -10.79 6.20 6.64
C TYR A 554 -10.71 5.02 7.61
N ARG A 555 -11.85 4.46 7.99
CA ARG A 555 -11.90 3.24 8.81
C ARG A 555 -12.80 2.20 8.16
N MET A 556 -12.31 0.97 8.09
CA MET A 556 -13.08 -0.19 7.65
C MET A 556 -13.09 -1.27 8.73
N THR A 557 -14.18 -2.01 8.82
CA THR A 557 -14.30 -3.21 9.67
C THR A 557 -14.20 -4.48 8.84
N HIS A 558 -14.49 -4.41 7.53
CA HIS A 558 -14.42 -5.53 6.61
C HIS A 558 -13.77 -5.11 5.29
N TRP A 559 -12.96 -6.00 4.72
CA TRP A 559 -12.28 -5.76 3.45
C TRP A 559 -13.21 -5.58 2.24
N ASP A 560 -14.44 -6.09 2.33
CA ASP A 560 -15.47 -5.83 1.31
C ASP A 560 -15.84 -4.34 1.21
N GLN A 561 -15.67 -3.57 2.29
CA GLN A 561 -15.85 -2.11 2.26
C GLN A 561 -14.75 -1.44 1.45
N PHE A 562 -13.53 -1.96 1.47
CA PHE A 562 -12.45 -1.50 0.59
C PHE A 562 -12.77 -1.79 -0.88
N SER A 563 -13.27 -2.99 -1.19
CA SER A 563 -13.73 -3.34 -2.54
C SER A 563 -14.84 -2.42 -3.05
N GLN A 564 -15.81 -2.09 -2.19
CA GLN A 564 -16.89 -1.16 -2.53
C GLN A 564 -16.36 0.27 -2.69
N TRP A 565 -15.53 0.75 -1.77
CA TRP A 565 -14.95 2.09 -1.80
C TRP A 565 -14.11 2.31 -3.07
N THR A 566 -13.26 1.35 -3.41
CA THR A 566 -12.50 1.38 -4.67
C THR A 566 -13.40 1.33 -5.90
N ALA A 567 -14.50 0.56 -5.88
CA ALA A 567 -15.44 0.48 -7.01
C ALA A 567 -16.17 1.81 -7.21
N GLN A 568 -16.63 2.43 -6.12
CA GLN A 568 -17.27 3.73 -6.16
C GLN A 568 -16.30 4.79 -6.70
N ARG A 569 -15.04 4.75 -6.26
CA ARG A 569 -14.01 5.67 -6.75
C ARG A 569 -13.79 5.52 -8.25
N ASP A 570 -13.68 4.28 -8.71
CA ASP A 570 -13.43 3.99 -10.11
C ASP A 570 -14.63 4.46 -10.95
N ALA A 571 -15.87 4.23 -10.50
CA ALA A 571 -17.09 4.74 -11.15
C ALA A 571 -17.20 6.29 -11.14
N GLU A 572 -16.67 6.97 -10.12
CA GLU A 572 -16.64 8.44 -10.04
C GLU A 572 -15.45 9.04 -10.81
N GLY A 573 -14.37 8.29 -10.99
CA GLY A 573 -13.27 8.64 -11.90
C GLY A 573 -13.66 8.44 -13.37
N GLU A 574 -14.50 7.44 -13.64
CA GLU A 574 -15.20 7.17 -14.90
C GLU A 574 -16.47 8.01 -15.06
N VAL A 575 -16.49 9.28 -14.62
CA VAL A 575 -17.52 10.20 -15.15
C VAL A 575 -17.43 10.12 -16.67
N PRO A 576 -18.49 9.63 -17.36
CA PRO A 576 -18.48 9.56 -18.81
C PRO A 576 -18.29 10.98 -19.34
N MET A 577 -17.36 11.12 -20.29
CA MET A 577 -17.26 12.33 -21.12
C MET A 577 -18.59 12.68 -21.77
#